data_AF-A0A4U9HEA1-F1
#
_entry.id   AF-A0A4U9HEA1-F1
#
_cell.length_a   1.000
_cell.length_b   1.000
_cell.length_c   1.000
_cell.angle_alpha   90.00
_cell.angle_beta   90.00
_cell.angle_gamma   90.00
#
_symmetry.space_group_name_H-M   'P 1'
#
loop_
_entity.id
_entity.type
_entity.pdbx_description
1 polymer ?
#
loop_
_entity_poly.entity_id
_entity_poly.type
_entity_poly.pdbx_seq_one_letter_code
_entity_poly.pdbx_strand_id
1 'polypeptide(L)' 'MASCWATWWGLIDSDYQGQLMVSVWNRGQDSFTIQPGERVAQMVFVPVVQAEFNLVEDFDATDRGEGGFGHSGRK' A
#
# COMPACT_ATOMS: atom_id res chain seq x y z
N MET A 1 17.33 -8.96 1.06
CA MET A 1 16.66 -9.63 -0.09
C MET A 1 15.16 -9.41 0.07
N ALA A 2 14.69 -8.20 -0.23
CA ALA A 2 13.29 -7.83 -0.09
C ALA A 2 12.58 -8.11 -1.42
N SER A 3 12.11 -9.34 -1.63
CA SER A 3 11.16 -9.58 -2.73
C SER A 3 9.83 -8.95 -2.31
N CYS A 4 9.44 -7.83 -2.94
CA CYS A 4 8.15 -7.21 -2.70
C CYS A 4 7.05 -8.09 -3.33
N TRP A 5 6.43 -8.95 -2.53
CA TRP A 5 5.21 -9.67 -2.90
C TRP A 5 4.01 -8.80 -2.53
N ALA A 6 3.68 -7.86 -3.40
CA ALA A 6 2.57 -6.95 -3.24
C ALA A 6 1.23 -7.66 -3.52
N THR A 7 0.46 -8.03 -2.50
CA THR A 7 -0.85 -8.70 -2.70
C THR A 7 -2.01 -7.73 -2.99
N TRP A 8 -1.83 -6.45 -2.66
CA TRP A 8 -2.87 -5.41 -2.81
C TRP A 8 -2.28 -4.08 -3.29
N TRP A 9 -1.18 -3.67 -2.66
CA TRP A 9 -0.37 -2.52 -3.01
C TRP A 9 1.10 -2.92 -2.92
N GLY A 10 1.93 -2.40 -3.83
CA GLY A 10 3.36 -2.68 -3.86
C GLY A 10 4.16 -1.45 -3.52
N LEU A 11 4.77 -1.45 -2.33
CA LEU A 11 5.76 -0.46 -1.95
C LEU A 11 7.12 -0.95 -2.42
N ILE A 12 7.78 -0.14 -3.26
CA ILE A 12 9.11 -0.43 -3.78
C ILE A 12 10.08 0.55 -3.12
N ASP A 13 11.05 0.02 -2.39
CA ASP A 13 12.06 0.82 -1.70
C ASP A 13 13.01 1.49 -2.71
N SER A 14 13.53 2.67 -2.35
CA SER A 14 14.37 3.48 -3.23
C SER A 14 15.72 2.85 -3.56
N ASP A 15 16.18 1.88 -2.75
CA ASP A 15 17.42 1.14 -2.93
C ASP A 15 17.22 -0.26 -3.51
N TYR A 16 15.98 -0.62 -3.90
CA TYR A 16 15.70 -1.91 -4.53
C TYR A 16 16.18 -1.97 -5.98
N GLN A 17 17.05 -2.93 -6.28
CA GLN A 17 17.62 -3.14 -7.63
C GLN A 17 17.26 -4.50 -8.26
N GLY A 18 16.45 -5.31 -7.56
CA GLY A 18 16.04 -6.61 -8.07
C GLY A 18 14.98 -6.52 -9.17
N GLN A 19 14.64 -7.66 -9.76
CA GLN A 19 13.50 -7.75 -10.67
C GLN A 19 12.21 -7.38 -9.93
N LEU A 20 11.38 -6.55 -10.54
CA LEU A 20 10.03 -6.25 -10.03
C LEU A 20 9.10 -7.41 -10.36
N MET A 21 8.41 -7.91 -9.34
CA MET A 21 7.43 -9.00 -9.46
C MET A 21 6.04 -8.44 -9.18
N VAL A 22 5.04 -8.91 -9.94
CA VAL A 22 3.63 -8.54 -9.74
C VAL A 22 2.86 -9.77 -9.27
N SER A 23 2.34 -9.74 -8.05
CA SER A 23 1.42 -10.77 -7.56
C SER A 23 0.02 -10.46 -8.07
N VAL A 24 -0.48 -11.25 -9.02
CA VAL A 24 -1.80 -11.05 -9.60
C VAL A 24 -2.81 -11.95 -8.93
N TRP A 25 -3.90 -11.37 -8.43
CA TRP A 25 -5.03 -12.11 -7.90
C TRP A 25 -6.29 -11.87 -8.73
N ASN A 26 -6.86 -12.95 -9.26
CA ASN A 26 -8.20 -12.95 -9.83
C ASN A 26 -9.26 -13.10 -8.73
N ARG A 27 -9.98 -12.01 -8.44
CA ARG A 27 -11.10 -11.97 -7.47
C ARG A 27 -12.48 -12.21 -8.13
N GLY A 28 -12.50 -12.50 -9.42
CA GLY A 28 -13.70 -12.90 -10.16
C GLY A 28 -13.98 -14.41 -10.04
N GLN A 29 -15.13 -14.83 -10.56
CA GLN A 29 -15.58 -16.22 -10.48
C GLN A 29 -15.15 -17.06 -11.70
N ASP A 30 -14.77 -16.39 -12.78
CA ASP A 30 -14.33 -17.01 -14.03
C ASP A 30 -12.80 -17.02 -14.12
N SER A 31 -12.26 -18.02 -14.81
CA SER A 31 -10.83 -18.09 -15.11
C SER A 31 -10.38 -16.95 -16.02
N PHE A 32 -9.18 -16.42 -15.78
CA PHE A 32 -8.56 -15.38 -16.60
C PHE A 32 -7.17 -15.82 -17.05
N THR A 33 -6.85 -15.66 -18.34
CA THR A 33 -5.54 -15.99 -18.92
C THR A 33 -4.80 -14.71 -19.25
N ILE A 34 -3.62 -14.51 -18.65
CA ILE A 34 -2.73 -13.39 -18.95
C ILE A 34 -1.79 -13.82 -20.07
N GLN A 35 -1.73 -13.03 -21.15
CA GLN A 35 -0.82 -13.29 -22.27
C GLN A 35 0.52 -12.55 -22.11
N PRO A 36 1.62 -13.05 -22.68
CA PRO A 36 2.88 -12.32 -22.70
C PRO A 36 2.72 -10.92 -23.32
N GLY A 37 3.22 -9.89 -22.61
CA GLY A 37 3.12 -8.49 -23.02
C GLY A 37 1.83 -7.77 -22.60
N GLU A 38 0.89 -8.47 -21.95
CA GLU A 38 -0.33 -7.86 -21.44
C GLU A 38 -0.05 -6.93 -20.24
N ARG A 39 -0.76 -5.80 -20.17
CA ARG A 39 -0.62 -4.83 -19.08
C ARG A 39 -1.45 -5.28 -17.87
N VAL A 40 -0.80 -5.68 -16.78
CA VAL A 40 -1.46 -6.24 -15.58
C VAL A 40 -1.36 -5.37 -14.31
N ALA A 41 -0.55 -4.31 -14.34
CA ALA A 41 -0.37 -3.37 -13.23
C ALA A 41 0.08 -1.99 -13.75
N GLN A 42 0.05 -1.00 -12.87
CA GLN A 42 0.58 0.35 -13.11
C GLN A 42 1.44 0.78 -11.93
N MET A 43 2.38 1.70 -12.15
CA MET A 43 3.29 2.22 -11.15
C MET A 43 3.17 3.74 -11.07
N VAL A 44 3.25 4.28 -9.85
CA VAL A 44 3.22 5.72 -9.58
C VAL A 44 4.37 6.05 -8.63
N PHE A 45 5.17 7.07 -8.98
CA PHE A 45 6.20 7.61 -8.12
C PHE A 45 5.62 8.73 -7.27
N VAL A 46 5.77 8.63 -5.96
CA VAL A 46 5.29 9.63 -5.00
C VAL A 46 6.43 10.03 -4.07
N PRO A 47 6.52 11.30 -3.64
CA PRO A 47 7.48 11.71 -2.62
C PRO A 47 7.15 11.04 -1.28
N VAL A 48 8.17 10.62 -0.55
CA VAL A 48 8.05 10.00 0.78
C VAL A 48 8.84 10.81 1.80
N VAL A 49 8.36 10.87 3.04
CA VAL A 49 9.04 11.51 4.17
C VAL A 49 9.53 10.42 5.12
N GLN A 50 10.81 10.47 5.49
CA GLN A 50 11.38 9.65 6.55
C GLN A 50 11.18 10.38 7.88
N ALA A 51 10.36 9.83 8.77
CA ALA A 51 10.09 10.40 10.09
C ALA A 51 10.99 9.76 11.16
N GLU A 52 11.34 10.54 12.18
CA GLU A 52 11.99 10.07 13.40
C GLU A 52 10.96 10.00 14.54
N PHE A 53 10.95 8.91 15.29
CA PHE A 53 10.04 8.76 16.42
C PHE A 53 10.52 9.55 17.63
N ASN A 54 9.63 10.32 18.25
CA ASN A 54 9.83 11.00 19.53
C ASN A 54 8.83 10.45 20.56
N LEU A 55 9.32 9.78 21.61
CA LEU A 55 8.46 9.23 22.67
C LEU A 55 7.96 10.38 23.57
N VAL A 56 6.65 10.41 23.81
CA VAL A 56 5.98 11.39 24.67
C VAL A 56 5.07 10.66 25.67
N GLU A 57 4.80 11.28 26.81
CA GLU A 57 3.88 10.71 27.81
C GLU A 57 2.43 10.77 27.32
N ASP A 58 2.03 11.88 26.69
CA ASP A 58 0.67 12.10 26.17
C ASP A 58 0.68 12.88 24.85
N PHE A 59 -0.38 12.72 24.04
CA PHE A 59 -0.64 13.50 22.83
C PHE A 59 -1.55 14.69 23.10
N ASP A 60 -1.41 15.77 22.32
CA ASP A 60 -2.34 16.90 22.35
C ASP A 60 -3.75 16.49 21.90
N ALA A 61 -4.78 17.01 22.58
CA ALA A 61 -6.18 16.74 22.23
C ALA A 61 -6.55 17.41 20.88
N THR A 62 -7.32 16.70 20.06
CA THR A 62 -7.86 17.21 18.78
C THR A 62 -9.34 16.91 18.67
N ASP A 63 -10.07 17.66 17.83
CA ASP A 63 -11.51 17.45 17.58
C ASP A 63 -11.84 16.03 17.08
N ARG A 64 -10.90 15.36 16.40
CA ARG A 64 -11.06 13.96 15.96
C ARG A 64 -10.81 12.97 17.10
N GLY A 65 -9.86 13.28 17.98
CA GLY A 65 -9.39 12.38 19.03
C GLY A 65 -9.06 10.98 18.49
N GLU A 66 -9.54 9.95 19.19
CA GLU A 66 -9.37 8.53 18.84
C GLU A 66 -10.37 8.02 17.77
N GLY A 67 -11.17 8.92 17.17
CA GLY A 67 -12.22 8.57 16.23
C GLY A 67 -11.72 7.91 14.94
N GLY A 68 -12.16 6.68 14.68
CA GLY A 68 -11.89 5.88 13.49
C GLY A 68 -13.10 5.07 13.00
N PHE A 69 -12.92 4.25 11.96
CA PHE A 69 -13.90 3.22 11.54
C PHE A 69 -15.36 3.68 11.35
N GLY A 70 -15.57 4.81 10.67
CA GLY A 70 -16.93 5.31 10.44
C GLY A 70 -17.55 6.08 11.62
N HIS A 71 -16.71 6.60 12.52
CA HIS A 71 -17.10 7.49 13.64
C HIS A 71 -18.03 8.64 13.25
N SER A 72 -17.97 9.16 12.02
CA SER A 72 -18.86 10.21 11.51
C SER A 72 -20.26 9.72 11.08
N GLY A 73 -20.52 8.41 11.15
CA GLY A 73 -21.75 7.79 10.68
C GLY A 73 -21.88 7.69 9.16
N ARG A 74 -22.91 6.96 8.72
CA ARG A 74 -23.38 6.89 7.33
C ARG A 74 -24.82 7.37 7.37
N LYS A 75 -25.13 8.50 6.75
CA LYS A 75 -26.52 8.95 6.60
C LYS A 75 -27.27 8.04 5.64
#